data_AF-A0A383C468-F1
#
_entry.id   AF-A0A383C468-F1
#
_cell.length_a   1.000
_cell.length_b   1.000
_cell.length_c   1.000
_cell.angle_alpha   90.00
_cell.angle_beta   90.00
_cell.angle_gamma   90.00
#
_symmetry.space_group_name_H-M   'P 1'
#
loop_
_entity.id
_entity.type
_entity.pdbx_description
1 polymer ?
#
loop_
_entity_poly.entity_id
_entity_poly.type
_entity_poly.pdbx_seq_one_letter_code
_entity_poly.pdbx_strand_id
1 'polypeptide(L)'
;MYTHKYNSNKKKLLYLVKNKKMAIDFPDITDALKNPNGLLAIGGDLDETRLLSAYQKGIFPWFNEGQPILWWAPNPRCILKPNKIHISHSLKKCLRKNQFQITYNKNFVNVISQCSVNRNKDNDTWLTTDM
;
A
#
# COMPACT_ATOMS: atom_id res chain seq x y z
N MET A 1 21.32 -0.31 29.91
CA MET A 1 21.45 -1.19 28.74
C MET A 1 20.52 -2.38 28.92
N TYR A 2 19.25 -2.24 28.53
CA TYR A 2 18.30 -3.36 28.50
C TYR A 2 18.15 -3.80 27.05
N THR A 3 18.89 -4.84 26.68
CA THR A 3 18.70 -5.54 25.41
C THR A 3 17.46 -6.42 25.53
N HIS A 4 16.30 -5.87 25.19
CA HIS A 4 15.14 -6.69 24.86
C HIS A 4 15.51 -7.54 23.64
N LYS A 5 15.86 -8.81 23.88
CA LYS A 5 15.86 -9.86 22.85
C LYS A 5 14.42 -10.04 22.37
N TYR A 6 14.00 -9.17 21.46
CA TYR A 6 12.72 -9.21 20.78
C TYR A 6 12.70 -10.44 19.88
N ASN A 7 11.82 -11.39 20.18
CA ASN A 7 11.85 -12.74 19.60
C ASN A 7 11.41 -12.72 18.13
N SER A 8 12.35 -12.92 17.20
CA SER A 8 12.20 -12.76 15.74
C SER A 8 11.04 -13.60 15.13
N ASN A 9 10.70 -14.74 15.74
CA ASN A 9 9.63 -15.62 15.24
C ASN A 9 8.19 -15.08 15.38
N LYS A 10 7.92 -14.11 16.28
CA LYS A 10 6.58 -13.52 16.41
C LYS A 10 6.29 -12.45 15.35
N LYS A 11 7.31 -11.90 14.67
CA LYS A 11 7.15 -10.79 13.71
C LYS A 11 6.39 -11.17 12.42
N LYS A 12 6.25 -12.46 12.11
CA LYS A 12 5.65 -12.90 10.83
C LYS A 12 4.14 -13.15 10.86
N LEU A 13 3.50 -13.12 12.03
CA LEU A 13 2.08 -13.44 12.13
C LEU A 13 1.22 -12.20 11.85
N LEU A 14 0.14 -12.42 11.10
CA LEU A 14 -0.94 -11.47 10.87
C LEU A 14 -1.95 -11.58 12.01
N TYR A 15 -2.43 -10.45 12.51
CA TYR A 15 -3.64 -10.36 13.33
C TYR A 15 -4.84 -10.09 12.46
N LEU A 16 -5.78 -11.04 12.39
CA LEU A 16 -7.00 -10.90 11.60
C LEU A 16 -8.04 -10.15 12.41
N VAL A 17 -8.48 -9.01 11.89
CA VAL A 17 -9.22 -8.02 12.69
C VAL A 17 -10.61 -8.50 13.10
N LYS A 18 -11.37 -9.09 12.16
CA LYS A 18 -12.74 -9.55 12.40
C LYS A 18 -12.83 -10.70 13.40
N ASN A 19 -11.92 -11.67 13.28
CA ASN A 19 -11.96 -12.92 14.05
C ASN A 19 -10.96 -12.93 15.23
N LYS A 20 -10.25 -11.82 15.45
CA LYS A 20 -9.29 -11.60 16.54
C LYS A 20 -8.27 -12.74 16.72
N LYS A 21 -7.75 -13.27 15.60
CA LYS A 21 -6.88 -14.45 15.59
C LYS A 21 -5.55 -14.19 14.88
N MET A 22 -4.51 -14.90 15.31
CA MET A 22 -3.21 -14.95 14.63
C MET A 22 -3.27 -15.89 13.44
N ALA A 23 -2.65 -15.52 12.33
CA ALA A 23 -2.55 -16.34 11.13
C ALA A 23 -1.24 -16.12 10.38
N ILE A 24 -0.83 -17.10 9.57
CA ILE A 24 0.35 -16.97 8.71
C ILE A 24 0.01 -16.35 7.34
N ASP A 25 -1.23 -16.50 6.90
CA ASP A 25 -1.74 -16.05 5.61
C ASP A 25 -3.03 -15.23 5.76
N PHE A 26 -3.37 -14.46 4.72
CA PHE A 26 -4.55 -13.61 4.69
C PHE A 26 -5.85 -14.41 4.64
N PRO A 27 -6.90 -13.95 5.35
CA PRO A 27 -8.26 -14.47 5.22
C PRO A 27 -8.86 -14.02 3.88
N ASP A 28 -10.07 -14.49 3.60
CA ASP A 28 -10.87 -13.99 2.50
C ASP A 28 -11.17 -12.49 2.67
N ILE A 29 -11.19 -11.73 1.57
CA ILE A 29 -11.42 -10.27 1.59
C ILE A 29 -12.81 -9.89 2.13
N THR A 30 -13.78 -10.80 2.10
CA THR A 30 -15.12 -10.60 2.69
C THR A 30 -15.09 -10.50 4.22
N ASP A 31 -13.97 -10.85 4.86
CA ASP A 31 -13.74 -10.63 6.29
C ASP A 31 -13.24 -9.22 6.63
N ALA A 32 -13.05 -8.35 5.63
CA ALA A 32 -12.66 -6.96 5.89
C ALA A 32 -13.75 -6.20 6.67
N LEU A 33 -13.33 -5.28 7.53
CA LEU A 33 -14.24 -4.40 8.24
C LEU A 33 -14.97 -3.46 7.28
N LYS A 34 -16.22 -3.11 7.62
CA LYS A 34 -16.97 -2.04 6.94
C LYS A 34 -16.52 -0.65 7.40
N ASN A 35 -16.10 -0.52 8.65
CA ASN A 35 -15.57 0.71 9.22
C ASN A 35 -14.41 0.39 10.19
N PRO A 36 -13.18 0.86 9.95
CA PRO A 36 -12.75 1.56 8.73
C PRO A 36 -12.84 0.64 7.50
N ASN A 37 -13.26 1.19 6.35
CA ASN A 37 -13.57 0.40 5.16
C ASN A 37 -12.34 -0.36 4.65
N GLY A 38 -12.44 -1.69 4.65
CA GLY A 38 -11.45 -2.57 4.06
C GLY A 38 -10.37 -3.06 5.03
N LEU A 39 -10.31 -2.60 6.28
CA LEU A 39 -9.27 -3.07 7.19
C LEU A 39 -9.43 -4.57 7.47
N LEU A 40 -8.40 -5.36 7.15
CA LEU A 40 -8.47 -6.82 7.15
C LEU A 40 -7.54 -7.44 8.19
N ALA A 41 -6.28 -7.02 8.20
CA ALA A 41 -5.24 -7.57 9.08
C ALA A 41 -4.23 -6.52 9.54
N ILE A 42 -3.54 -6.83 10.64
CA ILE A 42 -2.50 -5.99 11.26
C ILE A 42 -1.24 -6.82 11.47
N GLY A 43 -0.06 -6.25 11.25
CA GLY A 43 1.24 -6.89 11.49
C GLY A 43 1.74 -7.71 10.31
N GLY A 44 2.54 -8.73 10.61
CA GLY A 44 3.35 -9.44 9.62
C GLY A 44 4.60 -8.65 9.23
N ASP A 45 5.03 -8.84 7.97
CA ASP A 45 6.22 -8.26 7.37
C ASP A 45 5.91 -7.79 5.93
N LEU A 46 6.82 -7.04 5.32
CA LEU A 46 6.76 -6.64 3.91
C LEU A 46 7.69 -7.52 3.05
N ASP A 47 7.82 -8.80 3.41
CA ASP A 47 8.53 -9.79 2.60
C ASP A 47 7.85 -9.90 1.22
N GLU A 48 8.65 -9.99 0.17
CA GLU A 48 8.20 -10.12 -1.23
C GLU A 48 7.13 -11.22 -1.38
N THR A 49 7.34 -12.36 -0.73
CA THR A 49 6.41 -13.50 -0.80
C THR A 49 5.03 -13.15 -0.25
N ARG A 50 4.96 -12.40 0.84
CA ARG A 50 3.70 -11.94 1.44
C ARG A 50 3.06 -10.83 0.61
N LEU A 51 3.85 -9.89 0.12
CA LEU A 51 3.37 -8.82 -0.75
C LEU A 51 2.70 -9.40 -1.99
N LEU A 52 3.36 -10.32 -2.69
CA LEU A 52 2.81 -10.99 -3.87
C LEU A 52 1.49 -11.72 -3.54
N SER A 53 1.46 -12.47 -2.43
CA SER A 53 0.23 -13.14 -1.95
C SER A 53 -0.91 -12.14 -1.67
N ALA A 54 -0.60 -11.02 -1.01
CA ALA A 54 -1.57 -9.97 -0.71
C ALA A 54 -2.17 -9.38 -1.99
N TYR A 55 -1.32 -8.94 -2.93
CA TYR A 55 -1.78 -8.31 -4.17
C TYR A 55 -2.60 -9.29 -5.03
N GLN A 56 -2.23 -10.57 -5.10
CA GLN A 56 -3.00 -11.60 -5.79
C GLN A 56 -4.41 -11.78 -5.21
N LYS A 57 -4.58 -11.56 -3.91
CA LYS A 57 -5.87 -11.61 -3.21
C LYS A 57 -6.60 -10.26 -3.19
N GLY A 58 -6.08 -9.22 -3.84
CA GLY A 58 -6.68 -7.87 -3.84
C GLY A 58 -6.42 -7.05 -2.57
N ILE A 59 -5.45 -7.47 -1.76
CA ILE A 59 -5.06 -6.86 -0.49
C ILE A 59 -3.82 -6.00 -0.70
N PHE A 60 -3.72 -4.84 -0.03
CA PHE A 60 -2.54 -4.00 -0.07
C PHE A 60 -2.17 -3.45 1.31
N PRO A 61 -0.87 -3.26 1.60
CA PRO A 61 -0.41 -2.60 2.81
C PRO A 61 -0.58 -1.08 2.69
N TRP A 62 -1.06 -0.45 3.76
CA TRP A 62 -1.12 1.02 3.84
C TRP A 62 -1.18 1.47 5.30
N PHE A 63 -0.15 2.16 5.77
CA PHE A 63 0.01 2.59 7.16
C PHE A 63 0.93 3.82 7.22
N ASN A 64 0.81 4.60 8.29
CA ASN A 64 1.66 5.77 8.54
C ASN A 64 2.85 5.39 9.43
N GLU A 65 3.83 6.30 9.52
CA GLU A 65 4.94 6.15 10.46
C GLU A 65 4.45 5.95 11.91
N GLY A 66 5.09 5.03 12.63
CA GLY A 66 4.71 4.66 14.00
C GLY A 66 3.49 3.72 14.10
N GLN A 67 2.77 3.47 13.01
CA GLN A 67 1.70 2.47 12.98
C GLN A 67 2.25 1.06 12.69
N PRO A 68 1.61 0.00 13.19
CA PRO A 68 1.90 -1.34 12.68
C PRO A 68 1.49 -1.44 11.21
N ILE A 69 2.03 -2.43 10.48
CA ILE A 69 1.59 -2.72 9.11
C ILE A 69 0.09 -3.00 9.12
N LEU A 70 -0.68 -2.29 8.30
CA LEU A 70 -2.12 -2.50 8.12
C LEU A 70 -2.39 -2.99 6.69
N TRP A 71 -3.24 -4.00 6.57
CA TRP A 71 -3.60 -4.63 5.30
C TRP A 71 -5.06 -4.40 4.96
N TRP A 72 -5.32 -3.95 3.73
CA TRP A 72 -6.61 -3.41 3.31
C TRP A 72 -7.19 -4.11 2.07
N ALA A 73 -8.50 -4.33 2.09
CA ALA A 73 -9.33 -4.81 0.98
C ALA A 73 -10.69 -4.06 0.95
N PRO A 74 -10.70 -2.77 0.57
CA PRO A 74 -11.90 -1.93 0.61
C PRO A 74 -12.97 -2.38 -0.39
N ASN A 75 -14.24 -2.20 0.00
CA ASN A 75 -15.40 -2.45 -0.83
C ASN A 75 -16.38 -1.26 -0.71
N PRO A 76 -16.69 -0.51 -1.80
CA PRO A 76 -16.25 -0.73 -3.18
C PRO A 76 -14.77 -0.40 -3.40
N ARG A 77 -14.16 -1.05 -4.41
CA ARG A 77 -12.77 -0.81 -4.83
C ARG A 77 -12.72 0.26 -5.93
N CYS A 78 -11.86 1.26 -5.76
CA CYS A 78 -11.58 2.22 -6.83
C CYS A 78 -10.80 1.54 -7.97
N ILE A 79 -11.33 1.64 -9.20
CA ILE A 79 -10.68 1.13 -10.41
C ILE A 79 -10.71 2.20 -11.51
N LEU A 80 -9.67 2.24 -12.34
CA LEU A 80 -9.63 3.05 -13.56
C LEU A 80 -9.60 2.11 -14.77
N LYS A 81 -10.62 2.18 -15.62
CA LYS A 81 -10.63 1.44 -16.89
C LYS A 81 -9.77 2.21 -17.91
N PRO A 82 -8.70 1.62 -18.48
CA PRO A 82 -7.79 2.36 -19.37
C PRO A 82 -8.48 3.04 -20.56
N ASN A 83 -9.49 2.38 -21.14
CA ASN A 83 -10.27 2.91 -22.25
C ASN A 83 -11.35 3.94 -21.87
N LYS A 84 -11.52 4.22 -20.56
CA LYS A 84 -12.48 5.22 -20.06
C LYS A 84 -11.80 6.39 -19.33
N ILE A 85 -10.49 6.56 -19.52
CA ILE A 85 -9.78 7.70 -18.94
C ILE A 85 -10.34 9.02 -19.49
N HIS A 86 -10.68 9.94 -18.60
CA HIS A 86 -11.09 11.28 -18.99
C HIS A 86 -9.86 12.15 -19.26
N ILE A 87 -9.62 12.48 -20.53
CA ILE A 87 -8.55 13.40 -20.91
C ILE A 87 -9.15 14.79 -21.13
N SER A 88 -8.89 15.69 -20.19
CA SER A 88 -9.37 17.08 -20.25
C SER A 88 -8.82 17.81 -21.47
N HIS A 89 -9.51 18.87 -21.89
CA HIS A 89 -9.09 19.68 -23.03
C HIS A 89 -7.70 20.32 -22.84
N SER A 90 -7.39 20.78 -21.61
CA SER A 90 -6.06 21.31 -21.26
C SER A 90 -4.97 20.24 -21.30
N LEU A 91 -5.26 19.02 -20.82
CA LEU A 91 -4.33 17.91 -20.91
C LEU A 91 -4.07 17.51 -22.37
N LYS A 92 -5.11 17.44 -23.21
CA LYS A 92 -4.94 17.22 -24.66
C LYS A 92 -4.03 18.27 -25.31
N LYS A 93 -4.19 19.56 -24.95
CA LYS A 93 -3.31 20.64 -25.41
C LYS A 93 -1.87 20.42 -24.96
N CYS A 94 -1.66 20.03 -23.70
CA CYS A 94 -0.34 19.74 -23.14
C CYS A 94 0.36 18.59 -23.89
N LEU A 95 -0.33 17.46 -24.07
CA LEU A 95 0.20 16.28 -24.76
C LEU A 95 0.62 16.58 -26.21
N ARG A 96 -0.14 17.41 -26.94
CA ARG A 96 0.21 17.81 -28.32
C ARG A 96 1.52 18.59 -28.43
N LYS A 97 1.98 19.25 -27.36
CA LYS A 97 3.26 19.98 -27.37
C LYS A 97 4.47 19.05 -27.29
N ASN A 98 4.26 17.77 -26.99
CA ASN A 98 5.31 16.75 -26.90
C ASN A 98 6.51 17.16 -26.02
N GLN A 99 6.24 17.84 -24.90
CA GLN A 99 7.28 18.40 -24.00
C GLN A 99 7.87 17.36 -23.03
N PHE A 100 7.26 16.18 -22.94
CA PHE A 100 7.67 15.14 -22.00
C PHE A 100 8.15 13.90 -22.75
N GLN A 101 9.26 13.34 -22.30
CA GLN A 101 9.68 12.00 -22.68
C GLN A 101 9.15 11.00 -21.66
N ILE A 102 8.35 10.04 -22.10
CA ILE A 102 7.84 8.96 -21.26
C ILE A 102 8.75 7.75 -21.43
N THR A 103 9.17 7.15 -20.31
CA THR A 103 9.99 5.93 -20.30
C THR A 103 9.43 4.98 -19.25
N TYR A 104 9.74 3.69 -19.41
CA TYR A 104 9.27 2.64 -18.51
C TYR A 104 10.48 2.02 -17.82
N ASN A 105 10.39 1.80 -16.49
CA ASN A 105 11.39 1.11 -15.67
C ASN A 105 12.84 1.63 -15.79
N LYS A 106 13.08 2.85 -16.28
CA LYS A 106 14.43 3.41 -16.40
C LYS A 106 15.04 3.80 -15.05
N ASN A 107 14.23 4.24 -14.09
CA ASN A 107 14.73 4.66 -12.78
C ASN A 107 13.62 4.57 -11.70
N PHE A 108 13.32 3.34 -11.29
CA PHE A 108 12.30 3.08 -10.27
C PHE A 108 12.62 3.77 -8.93
N VAL A 109 13.87 3.68 -8.48
CA VAL A 109 14.33 4.23 -7.20
C VAL A 109 14.07 5.73 -7.11
N ASN A 110 14.39 6.49 -8.16
CA ASN A 110 14.12 7.92 -8.16
C ASN A 110 12.62 8.22 -8.24
N VAL A 111 11.83 7.44 -8.99
CA VAL A 111 10.38 7.62 -9.07
C VAL A 111 9.74 7.43 -7.69
N ILE A 112 10.06 6.33 -6.98
CA ILE A 112 9.46 6.06 -5.67
C ILE A 112 9.93 7.06 -4.61
N SER A 113 11.21 7.49 -4.66
CA SER A 113 11.73 8.56 -3.80
C SER A 113 10.97 9.87 -4.00
N GLN A 114 10.66 10.28 -5.24
CA GLN A 114 9.90 11.50 -5.50
C GLN A 114 8.40 11.36 -5.17
N CYS A 115 7.90 10.13 -5.04
CA CYS A 115 6.56 9.86 -4.53
C CYS A 115 6.49 9.97 -3.00
N SER A 116 7.57 9.71 -2.27
CA SER A 116 7.63 9.83 -0.80
C SER A 116 7.93 11.25 -0.31
N VAL A 117 8.38 12.16 -1.18
CA VAL A 117 8.59 13.57 -0.80
C VAL A 117 7.27 14.21 -0.38
N ASN A 118 7.25 14.76 0.83
CA ASN A 118 6.11 15.50 1.33
C ASN A 118 5.91 16.81 0.54
N ARG A 119 4.75 16.96 -0.10
CA ARG A 119 4.42 18.12 -0.95
C ARG A 119 3.73 19.24 -0.19
N ASN A 120 3.14 18.95 0.97
CA ASN A 120 2.42 19.90 1.82
C ASN A 120 2.98 19.81 3.23
N LYS A 121 3.39 20.94 3.82
CA LYS A 121 4.04 20.96 5.16
C LYS A 121 3.23 20.29 6.28
N ASP A 122 1.93 20.08 6.09
CA ASP A 122 1.00 19.61 7.11
C ASP A 122 0.56 18.14 6.97
N ASN A 123 1.03 17.39 5.95
CA ASN A 123 0.58 16.00 5.74
C ASN A 123 1.74 15.01 5.58
N ASP A 124 1.89 14.09 6.52
CA ASP A 124 2.82 12.97 6.35
C ASP A 124 2.41 12.05 5.20
N THR A 125 3.41 11.41 4.58
CA THR A 125 3.18 10.41 3.53
C THR A 125 3.27 9.01 4.11
N TRP A 126 2.46 8.08 3.59
CA TRP A 126 2.51 6.67 3.99
C TRP A 126 3.77 5.93 3.48
N LEU A 127 4.51 6.50 2.52
CA LEU A 127 5.74 5.95 1.96
C LEU A 127 6.92 6.25 2.89
N THR A 128 7.04 5.47 3.97
CA THR A 128 8.13 5.56 4.96
C THR A 128 9.35 4.73 4.55
N THR A 129 10.45 4.78 5.31
CA THR A 129 11.66 3.98 5.02
C THR A 129 11.41 2.47 5.15
N ASP A 130 10.44 2.07 5.97
CA ASP A 130 10.08 0.67 6.16
C ASP A 130 9.26 0.10 4.99
N MET A 131 8.69 0.97 4.13
CA MET A 131 7.83 0.64 2.99
C MET A 131 8.62 0.55 1.68
#